data_AF-A0A9E7RW68-F1
#
_entry.id   AF-A0A9E7RW68-F1
#
_cell.length_a   1.000
_cell.length_b   1.000
_cell.length_c   1.000
_cell.angle_alpha   90.00
_cell.angle_beta   90.00
_cell.angle_gamma   90.00
#
_symmetry.space_group_name_H-M   'P 1'
#
loop_
_entity.id
_entity.type
_entity.pdbx_description
1 polymer ?
#
loop_
_entity_poly.entity_id
_entity_poly.type
_entity_poly.pdbx_seq_one_letter_code
_entity_poly.pdbx_strand_id
1 'polypeptide(L)'
;MSLIARIKRFLGLEAEAKGEKPEKEESEPVGASKEEVEKVAEENAKPRIGYIHLSGCTGDAMSLTENYDILAELLTNMVDIVYGQTLVDLWEMPEMDLALVEGSVCLQDEHSLHELKELREKAKLVCAFGSCAATGCFTRYSRGGQQAQPSHESFVPIADLIDVDLALPGCPPSPEIIAKTVVALLNNDMDYLQPMLDLAGYTEACGCDLQTKVVNQGLCIGCGTCAMACQTRALDMTNGRPELNSDRCIKCGICYVQCPRSWWPEEQIKKELGL
;
A
#
# COMPACT_ATOMS: atom_id res chain seq x y z
N MET A 1 -18.27 -9.72 8.01
CA MET A 1 -18.17 -10.22 6.62
C MET A 1 -16.73 -10.58 6.36
N SER A 2 -16.42 -11.63 5.59
CA SER A 2 -15.01 -11.88 5.22
C SER A 2 -14.50 -10.76 4.30
N LEU A 3 -13.21 -10.48 4.34
CA LEU A 3 -12.53 -9.48 3.50
C LEU A 3 -12.85 -9.69 2.00
N ILE A 4 -12.84 -10.95 1.57
CA ILE A 4 -13.24 -11.36 0.21
C ILE A 4 -14.69 -10.96 -0.11
N ALA A 5 -15.61 -11.07 0.86
CA ALA A 5 -17.01 -10.67 0.65
C ALA A 5 -17.17 -9.14 0.56
N ARG A 6 -16.35 -8.35 1.27
CA ARG A 6 -16.32 -6.87 1.12
C ARG A 6 -15.82 -6.47 -0.26
N ILE A 7 -14.76 -7.12 -0.76
CA ILE A 7 -14.17 -6.81 -2.07
C ILE A 7 -15.09 -7.23 -3.22
N LYS A 8 -15.68 -8.43 -3.16
CA LYS A 8 -16.68 -8.87 -4.16
C LYS A 8 -17.89 -7.93 -4.23
N ARG A 9 -18.31 -7.37 -3.09
CA ARG A 9 -19.37 -6.36 -3.02
C ARG A 9 -18.92 -5.01 -3.60
N PHE A 10 -17.67 -4.61 -3.40
CA PHE A 10 -17.07 -3.42 -4.01
C PHE A 10 -17.13 -3.49 -5.55
N LEU A 11 -16.98 -4.66 -6.15
CA LEU A 11 -16.96 -4.86 -7.62
C LEU A 11 -18.30 -5.22 -8.26
N GLY A 12 -19.39 -5.29 -7.48
CA GLY A 12 -20.71 -5.67 -8.01
C GLY A 12 -20.84 -7.15 -8.42
N LEU A 13 -19.97 -8.04 -7.93
CA LEU A 13 -19.94 -9.46 -8.28
C LEU A 13 -20.65 -10.32 -7.21
N GLU A 14 -21.97 -10.21 -7.10
CA GLU A 14 -22.77 -11.28 -6.50
C GLU A 14 -22.98 -12.38 -7.56
N ALA A 15 -22.40 -13.56 -7.33
CA ALA A 15 -22.48 -14.67 -8.27
C ALA A 15 -23.81 -15.44 -8.11
N GLU A 16 -24.68 -15.36 -9.12
CA GLU A 16 -25.56 -16.49 -9.43
C GLU A 16 -24.74 -17.58 -10.14
N ALA A 17 -24.86 -18.81 -9.66
CA ALA A 17 -24.07 -19.95 -10.11
C ALA A 17 -24.46 -20.40 -11.54
N LYS A 18 -23.44 -20.56 -12.40
CA LYS A 18 -23.26 -21.46 -13.58
C LYS A 18 -22.16 -20.81 -14.43
N GLY A 19 -21.08 -21.42 -14.90
CA GLY A 19 -20.84 -22.77 -15.40
C GLY A 19 -20.07 -22.58 -16.73
N GLU A 20 -18.95 -23.30 -16.89
CA GLU A 20 -18.09 -23.46 -18.09
C GLU A 20 -16.97 -22.43 -18.39
N LYS A 21 -15.78 -22.98 -18.66
CA LYS A 21 -14.51 -22.33 -19.08
C LYS A 21 -14.39 -22.35 -20.61
N PRO A 22 -13.64 -21.40 -21.21
CA PRO A 22 -12.80 -21.75 -22.35
C PRO A 22 -11.32 -21.34 -22.19
N GLU A 23 -10.53 -21.82 -23.16
CA GLU A 23 -9.09 -22.11 -23.15
C GLU A 23 -8.16 -20.93 -23.48
N LYS A 24 -6.85 -21.20 -23.30
CA LYS A 24 -5.69 -20.31 -23.38
C LYS A 24 -5.31 -19.90 -24.82
N GLU A 25 -4.81 -18.67 -24.99
CA GLU A 25 -3.88 -18.29 -26.05
C GLU A 25 -2.72 -17.43 -25.51
N GLU A 26 -1.60 -17.48 -26.22
CA GLU A 26 -0.21 -17.26 -25.80
C GLU A 26 0.24 -15.78 -25.73
N SER A 27 1.36 -15.56 -25.04
CA SER A 27 1.92 -14.31 -24.52
C SER A 27 2.96 -13.61 -25.42
N GLU A 28 3.00 -12.27 -25.36
CA GLU A 28 4.11 -11.39 -25.78
C GLU A 28 4.36 -10.27 -24.72
N PRO A 29 5.50 -9.54 -24.73
CA PRO A 29 6.31 -9.23 -23.53
C PRO A 29 5.91 -8.00 -22.71
N VAL A 30 6.35 -8.03 -21.44
CA VAL A 30 5.88 -7.21 -20.31
C VAL A 30 6.51 -5.81 -20.23
N GLY A 31 5.70 -4.84 -20.62
CA GLY A 31 5.43 -3.58 -19.93
C GLY A 31 3.93 -3.35 -20.05
N ALA A 32 3.26 -2.75 -19.05
CA ALA A 32 1.83 -2.45 -19.20
C ALA A 32 1.67 -1.55 -20.43
N SER A 33 1.18 -2.13 -21.52
CA SER A 33 1.10 -1.43 -22.79
C SER A 33 -0.01 -0.38 -22.67
N LYS A 34 0.14 0.74 -23.37
CA LYS A 34 -0.88 1.79 -23.44
C LYS A 34 -2.26 1.20 -23.79
N GLU A 35 -2.29 0.11 -24.54
CA GLU A 35 -3.48 -0.64 -24.95
C GLU A 35 -4.18 -1.36 -23.78
N GLU A 36 -3.46 -1.89 -22.78
CA GLU A 36 -4.07 -2.51 -21.59
C GLU A 36 -4.70 -1.46 -20.68
N VAL A 37 -4.13 -0.25 -20.65
CA VAL A 37 -4.65 0.88 -19.88
C VAL A 37 -5.90 1.47 -20.54
N GLU A 38 -5.90 1.63 -21.88
CA GLU A 38 -7.03 2.17 -22.65
C GLU A 38 -8.25 1.24 -22.64
N LYS A 39 -8.07 -0.09 -22.62
CA LYS A 39 -9.18 -1.06 -22.70
C LYS A 39 -10.07 -1.13 -21.45
N VAL A 40 -9.56 -0.73 -20.29
CA VAL A 40 -10.29 -0.81 -19.00
C VAL A 40 -11.25 0.37 -18.81
N ALA A 41 -11.00 1.50 -19.47
CA ALA A 41 -11.76 2.74 -19.30
C ALA A 41 -13.17 2.71 -19.92
N GLU A 42 -13.48 1.80 -20.85
CA GLU A 42 -14.71 1.85 -21.65
C GLU A 42 -15.94 1.14 -21.03
N GLU A 43 -15.81 0.23 -20.07
CA GLU A 43 -16.94 -0.65 -19.65
C GLU A 43 -17.39 -0.55 -18.18
N ASN A 44 -16.64 0.08 -17.27
CA ASN A 44 -17.02 0.16 -15.84
C ASN A 44 -17.08 1.60 -15.30
N ALA A 45 -18.01 1.86 -14.38
CA ALA A 45 -18.04 3.12 -13.64
C ALA A 45 -16.72 3.29 -12.86
N LYS A 46 -16.04 4.43 -13.08
CA LYS A 46 -14.72 4.74 -12.48
C LYS A 46 -14.76 4.59 -10.95
N PRO A 47 -13.81 3.86 -10.33
CA PRO A 47 -13.76 3.75 -8.88
C PRO A 47 -13.56 5.11 -8.21
N ARG A 48 -14.36 5.37 -7.17
CA ARG A 48 -14.32 6.60 -6.37
C ARG A 48 -13.23 6.48 -5.31
N ILE A 49 -12.12 7.18 -5.50
CA ILE A 49 -10.96 7.15 -4.61
C ILE A 49 -10.92 8.42 -3.76
N GLY A 50 -10.69 8.27 -2.45
CA GLY A 50 -10.28 9.37 -1.59
C GLY A 50 -8.81 9.28 -1.24
N TYR A 51 -8.11 10.41 -1.23
CA TYR A 51 -6.77 10.53 -0.66
C TYR A 51 -6.87 11.31 0.65
N ILE A 52 -6.65 10.64 1.79
CA ILE A 52 -6.76 11.25 3.11
C ILE A 52 -5.36 11.37 3.70
N HIS A 53 -4.96 12.60 4.00
CA HIS A 53 -3.67 12.93 4.59
C HIS A 53 -3.82 13.15 6.10
N LEU A 54 -3.26 12.24 6.91
CA LEU A 54 -3.16 12.38 8.36
C LEU A 54 -1.80 13.00 8.74
N SER A 55 -1.07 12.41 9.68
CA SER A 55 0.30 12.83 9.99
C SER A 55 1.30 12.18 9.03
N GLY A 56 1.15 12.49 7.74
CA GLY A 56 2.00 12.06 6.64
C GLY A 56 3.01 13.12 6.22
N CYS A 57 3.64 12.93 5.06
CA CYS A 57 4.54 13.93 4.46
C CYS A 57 4.16 14.33 3.03
N THR A 58 3.02 13.84 2.54
CA THR A 58 2.54 13.89 1.14
C THR A 58 3.44 13.16 0.15
N GLY A 59 4.54 12.53 0.61
CA GLY A 59 5.49 11.84 -0.25
C GLY A 59 4.89 10.62 -0.97
N ASP A 60 3.88 9.99 -0.37
CA ASP A 60 3.22 8.84 -0.97
C ASP A 60 2.30 9.29 -2.11
N ALA A 61 1.55 10.39 -1.92
CA ALA A 61 0.82 11.05 -3.01
C ALA A 61 1.74 11.60 -4.11
N MET A 62 2.90 12.16 -3.76
CA MET A 62 3.89 12.58 -4.75
C MET A 62 4.35 11.38 -5.59
N SER A 63 4.66 10.25 -4.96
CA SER A 63 5.02 9.01 -5.67
C SER A 63 3.91 8.53 -6.61
N LEU A 64 2.63 8.64 -6.21
CA LEU A 64 1.51 8.36 -7.11
C LEU A 64 1.58 9.24 -8.36
N THR A 65 1.84 10.53 -8.20
CA THR A 65 1.93 11.49 -9.31
C THR A 65 3.20 11.36 -10.16
N GLU A 66 4.20 10.61 -9.70
CA GLU A 66 5.40 10.30 -10.48
C GLU A 66 5.18 9.21 -11.55
N ASN A 67 3.96 8.69 -11.68
CA ASN A 67 3.53 7.88 -12.83
C ASN A 67 3.30 8.75 -14.08
N TYR A 68 4.33 9.46 -14.54
CA TYR A 68 4.23 10.62 -15.43
C TYR A 68 3.43 10.37 -16.72
N ASP A 69 3.71 9.27 -17.42
CA ASP A 69 3.11 8.98 -18.73
C ASP A 69 1.61 8.66 -18.64
N ILE A 70 1.19 8.06 -17.52
CA ILE A 70 -0.19 7.62 -17.31
C ILE A 70 -0.97 8.52 -16.35
N LEU A 71 -0.36 9.52 -15.73
CA LEU A 71 -1.01 10.31 -14.68
C LEU A 71 -2.29 11.00 -15.18
N ALA A 72 -2.25 11.59 -16.38
CA ALA A 72 -3.42 12.23 -16.97
C ALA A 72 -4.53 11.22 -17.23
N GLU A 73 -4.19 10.06 -17.81
CA GLU A 73 -5.14 8.97 -18.09
C GLU A 73 -5.76 8.41 -16.81
N LEU A 74 -4.91 8.19 -15.79
CA LEU A 74 -5.30 7.72 -14.48
C LEU A 74 -6.37 8.62 -13.87
N LEU A 75 -6.11 9.92 -13.80
CA LEU A 75 -6.97 10.88 -13.10
C LEU A 75 -8.22 11.28 -13.90
N THR A 76 -8.22 11.14 -15.23
CA THR A 76 -9.36 11.57 -16.06
C THR A 76 -10.27 10.41 -16.46
N ASN A 77 -9.69 9.25 -16.76
CA ASN A 77 -10.38 8.13 -17.42
C ASN A 77 -10.39 6.85 -16.59
N MET A 78 -9.38 6.59 -15.74
CA MET A 78 -9.32 5.33 -14.98
C MET A 78 -10.02 5.42 -13.62
N VAL A 79 -9.79 6.48 -12.85
CA VAL A 79 -10.35 6.66 -11.50
C VAL A 79 -11.05 8.02 -11.35
N ASP A 80 -11.86 8.15 -10.31
CA ASP A 80 -12.46 9.42 -9.89
C ASP A 80 -11.94 9.77 -8.49
N ILE A 81 -11.04 10.76 -8.38
CA ILE A 81 -10.59 11.25 -7.06
C ILE A 81 -11.67 12.19 -6.51
N VAL A 82 -12.41 11.70 -5.53
CA VAL A 82 -13.63 12.36 -5.03
C VAL A 82 -13.43 13.13 -3.74
N TYR A 83 -12.32 12.91 -3.04
CA TYR A 83 -12.04 13.53 -1.75
C TYR A 83 -10.54 13.58 -1.44
N GLY A 84 -10.16 14.55 -0.61
CA GLY A 84 -8.79 14.84 -0.24
C GLY A 84 -8.42 16.26 -0.60
N GLN A 85 -8.39 17.14 0.40
CA GLN A 85 -8.26 18.59 0.24
C GLN A 85 -6.92 19.02 -0.38
N THR A 86 -5.95 18.12 -0.48
CA THR A 86 -4.74 18.34 -1.28
C THR A 86 -5.04 18.45 -2.78
N LEU A 87 -6.08 17.76 -3.28
CA LEU A 87 -6.39 17.62 -4.70
C LEU A 87 -7.83 18.05 -5.08
N VAL A 88 -8.76 18.04 -4.12
CA VAL A 88 -10.20 18.24 -4.37
C VAL A 88 -10.77 19.31 -3.44
N ASP A 89 -11.44 20.30 -4.02
CA ASP A 89 -12.12 21.39 -3.31
C ASP A 89 -13.47 20.93 -2.71
N LEU A 90 -13.43 19.94 -1.81
CA LEU A 90 -14.59 19.38 -1.12
C LEU A 90 -14.31 19.21 0.38
N TRP A 91 -15.26 19.64 1.22
CA TRP A 91 -15.12 19.58 2.70
C TRP A 91 -16.06 18.60 3.38
N GLU A 92 -17.10 18.13 2.68
CA GLU A 92 -17.99 17.07 3.18
C GLU A 92 -17.50 15.73 2.61
N MET A 93 -17.00 14.84 3.47
CA MET A 93 -16.46 13.56 3.03
C MET A 93 -17.56 12.72 2.35
N PRO A 94 -17.40 12.30 1.07
CA PRO A 94 -18.36 11.46 0.38
C PRO A 94 -18.12 9.97 0.67
N GLU A 95 -19.04 9.12 0.20
CA GLU A 95 -18.80 7.68 0.11
C GLU A 95 -17.69 7.38 -0.92
N MET A 96 -16.83 6.42 -0.58
CA MET A 96 -15.65 6.03 -1.34
C MET A 96 -15.61 4.53 -1.58
N ASP A 97 -15.12 4.17 -2.76
CA ASP A 97 -14.81 2.79 -3.11
C ASP A 97 -13.48 2.39 -2.44
N LEU A 98 -12.47 3.26 -2.49
CA LEU A 98 -11.17 3.08 -1.86
C LEU A 98 -10.73 4.37 -1.16
N ALA A 99 -10.28 4.27 0.08
CA ALA A 99 -9.56 5.32 0.78
C ALA A 99 -8.06 4.99 0.81
N LEU A 100 -7.24 5.82 0.17
CA LEU A 100 -5.79 5.85 0.31
C LEU A 100 -5.45 6.75 1.50
N VAL A 101 -5.11 6.14 2.64
CA VAL A 101 -4.86 6.87 3.89
C VAL A 101 -3.37 6.99 4.13
N GLU A 102 -2.84 8.20 4.00
CA GLU A 102 -1.43 8.52 4.18
C GLU A 102 -1.14 9.00 5.61
N GLY A 103 -0.01 8.56 6.16
CA GLY A 103 0.47 9.03 7.46
C GLY A 103 -0.04 8.22 8.64
N SER A 104 0.71 8.31 9.75
CA SER A 104 0.25 7.80 11.04
C SER A 104 -0.82 8.72 11.64
N VAL A 105 -1.48 8.28 12.70
CA VAL A 105 -2.47 9.08 13.43
C VAL A 105 -1.89 9.57 14.77
N CYS A 106 -1.99 10.88 15.04
CA CYS A 106 -1.65 11.48 16.32
C CYS A 106 -2.78 11.24 17.32
N LEU A 107 -2.50 10.58 18.44
CA LEU A 107 -3.53 10.28 19.45
C LEU A 107 -4.00 11.51 20.24
N GLN A 108 -3.29 12.63 20.15
CA GLN A 108 -3.64 13.89 20.81
C GLN A 108 -4.34 14.89 19.88
N ASP A 109 -4.57 14.55 18.61
CA ASP A 109 -5.26 15.41 17.66
C ASP A 109 -6.66 14.86 17.34
N GLU A 110 -7.69 15.52 17.90
CA GLU A 110 -9.09 15.08 17.79
C GLU A 110 -9.60 15.07 16.35
N HIS A 111 -9.16 16.02 15.52
CA HIS A 111 -9.58 16.04 14.12
C HIS A 111 -9.03 14.83 13.35
N SER A 112 -7.75 14.49 13.53
CA SER A 112 -7.15 13.29 12.92
C SER A 112 -7.87 12.01 13.33
N LEU A 113 -8.26 11.88 14.60
CA LEU A 113 -9.01 10.73 15.09
C LEU A 113 -10.42 10.66 14.47
N HIS A 114 -11.11 11.80 14.38
CA HIS A 114 -12.42 11.88 13.76
C HIS A 114 -12.37 11.55 12.26
N GLU A 115 -11.44 12.17 11.53
CA GLU A 115 -11.23 11.97 10.09
C GLU A 115 -10.95 10.49 9.77
N LEU A 116 -10.08 9.85 10.55
CA LEU A 116 -9.76 8.42 10.40
C LEU A 116 -10.96 7.51 10.69
N LYS A 117 -11.80 7.88 11.66
CA LYS A 117 -13.01 7.13 11.94
C LYS A 117 -14.06 7.31 10.83
N GLU A 118 -14.25 8.54 10.38
CA GLU A 118 -15.22 8.90 9.34
C GLU A 118 -14.89 8.24 8.00
N LEU A 119 -13.62 8.25 7.58
CA LEU A 119 -13.21 7.58 6.34
C LEU A 119 -13.46 6.07 6.40
N ARG A 120 -13.32 5.44 7.57
CA ARG A 120 -13.58 3.99 7.71
C ARG A 120 -15.06 3.69 7.57
N GLU A 121 -15.94 4.58 8.03
CA GLU A 121 -17.39 4.46 7.88
C GLU A 121 -17.83 4.65 6.42
N LYS A 122 -17.19 5.59 5.69
CA LYS A 122 -17.56 5.99 4.32
C LYS A 122 -16.81 5.24 3.20
N ALA A 123 -15.74 4.51 3.52
CA ALA A 123 -14.95 3.76 2.53
C ALA A 123 -15.27 2.26 2.58
N LYS A 124 -15.54 1.69 1.39
CA LYS A 124 -15.68 0.23 1.24
C LYS A 124 -14.36 -0.48 1.58
N LEU A 125 -13.24 0.03 1.04
CA LEU A 125 -11.88 -0.46 1.30
C LEU A 125 -10.99 0.66 1.84
N VAL A 126 -10.17 0.33 2.84
CA VAL A 126 -9.14 1.23 3.40
C VAL A 126 -7.76 0.65 3.11
N CYS A 127 -6.94 1.43 2.41
CA CYS A 127 -5.54 1.13 2.17
C CYS A 127 -4.66 1.98 3.09
N ALA A 128 -3.82 1.33 3.90
CA ALA A 128 -2.71 2.00 4.56
C ALA A 128 -1.66 2.38 3.52
N PHE A 129 -1.67 3.65 3.11
CA PHE A 129 -0.89 4.15 2.00
C PHE A 129 0.44 4.71 2.52
N GLY A 130 1.53 3.97 2.26
CA GLY A 130 2.85 4.29 2.78
C GLY A 130 3.14 3.70 4.15
N SER A 131 4.44 3.58 4.46
CA SER A 131 4.90 2.96 5.70
C SER A 131 4.47 3.73 6.96
N CYS A 132 4.21 5.04 6.89
CA CYS A 132 3.72 5.80 8.03
C CYS A 132 2.33 5.30 8.47
N ALA A 133 1.41 5.13 7.52
CA ALA A 133 0.08 4.61 7.79
C ALA A 133 0.14 3.13 8.17
N ALA A 134 0.95 2.33 7.47
CA ALA A 134 1.02 0.89 7.69
C ALA A 134 1.74 0.51 8.99
N THR A 135 2.90 1.11 9.27
CA THR A 135 3.83 0.66 10.33
C THR A 135 4.16 1.72 11.39
N GLY A 136 3.70 2.96 11.19
CA GLY A 136 4.17 4.15 11.91
C GLY A 136 5.47 4.73 11.34
N CYS A 137 6.32 3.92 10.68
CA CYS A 137 7.59 4.38 10.09
C CYS A 137 8.40 5.24 11.09
N PHE A 138 8.95 6.36 10.62
CA PHE A 138 9.73 7.29 11.43
C PHE A 138 8.92 8.02 12.53
N THR A 139 7.59 8.07 12.50
CA THR A 139 6.79 8.69 13.58
C THR A 139 6.76 7.82 14.82
N ARG A 140 7.20 6.55 14.72
CA ARG A 140 7.56 5.71 15.88
C ARG A 140 8.65 6.35 16.77
N TYR A 141 9.40 7.33 16.27
CA TYR A 141 10.39 8.08 17.05
C TYR A 141 9.85 9.37 17.67
N SER A 142 8.61 9.77 17.35
CA SER A 142 7.97 10.93 17.96
C SER A 142 7.81 10.73 19.47
N ARG A 143 8.00 11.81 20.22
CA ARG A 143 7.98 11.81 21.70
C ARG A 143 7.53 13.14 22.32
N GLY A 144 6.84 13.96 21.54
CA GLY A 144 6.33 15.26 21.98
C GLY A 144 7.42 16.25 22.38
N GLY A 145 7.03 17.27 23.15
CA GLY A 145 7.91 18.29 23.69
C GLY A 145 8.32 19.40 22.72
N GLN A 146 7.87 19.34 21.46
CA GLN A 146 8.15 20.36 20.44
C GLN A 146 7.00 21.37 20.33
N GLN A 147 7.33 22.66 20.20
CA GLN A 147 6.35 23.73 19.98
C GLN A 147 5.71 23.65 18.57
N ALA A 148 4.52 24.18 18.32
CA ALA A 148 3.61 24.86 19.25
C ALA A 148 2.66 23.93 20.02
N GLN A 149 2.77 22.61 19.80
CA GLN A 149 1.96 21.59 20.46
C GLN A 149 2.85 20.57 21.17
N PRO A 150 3.42 20.89 22.35
CA PRO A 150 4.29 19.98 23.08
C PRO A 150 3.59 18.68 23.50
N SER A 151 2.27 18.66 23.55
CA SER A 151 1.44 17.49 23.86
C SER A 151 1.27 16.51 22.69
N HIS A 152 1.58 16.89 21.44
CA HIS A 152 1.51 15.99 20.29
C HIS A 152 2.69 15.02 20.34
N GLU A 153 2.46 13.88 21.00
CA GLU A 153 3.51 12.96 21.42
C GLU A 153 3.41 11.60 20.75
N SER A 154 2.20 11.05 20.66
CA SER A 154 1.98 9.64 20.35
C SER A 154 1.39 9.46 18.96
N PHE A 155 2.12 8.76 18.11
CA PHE A 155 1.72 8.45 16.74
C PHE A 155 1.68 6.94 16.53
N VAL A 156 0.59 6.44 15.96
CA VAL A 156 0.39 5.01 15.69
C VAL A 156 0.01 4.76 14.23
N PRO A 157 0.31 3.59 13.66
CA PRO A 157 -0.26 3.19 12.38
C PRO A 157 -1.78 3.16 12.46
N ILE A 158 -2.46 3.37 11.34
CA ILE A 158 -3.93 3.51 11.31
C ILE A 158 -4.66 2.23 11.73
N ALA A 159 -4.02 1.06 11.51
CA ALA A 159 -4.54 -0.25 11.88
C ALA A 159 -4.68 -0.46 13.40
N ASP A 160 -4.01 0.37 14.22
CA ASP A 160 -4.19 0.31 15.68
C ASP A 160 -5.55 0.89 16.11
N LEU A 161 -6.23 1.66 15.25
CA LEU A 161 -7.51 2.33 15.55
C LEU A 161 -8.68 1.85 14.68
N ILE A 162 -8.44 1.43 13.44
CA ILE A 162 -9.47 0.99 12.49
C ILE A 162 -9.05 -0.30 11.76
N ASP A 163 -10.03 -1.03 11.23
CA ASP A 163 -9.74 -2.13 10.32
C ASP A 163 -9.17 -1.61 8.99
N VAL A 164 -8.00 -2.13 8.59
CA VAL A 164 -7.34 -1.86 7.32
C VAL A 164 -7.50 -3.09 6.40
N ASP A 165 -7.89 -2.87 5.15
CA ASP A 165 -8.17 -3.95 4.20
C ASP A 165 -6.91 -4.35 3.40
N LEU A 166 -6.03 -3.39 3.12
CA LEU A 166 -4.74 -3.62 2.44
C LEU A 166 -3.70 -2.59 2.86
N ALA A 167 -2.42 -2.88 2.65
CA ALA A 167 -1.32 -1.95 2.91
C ALA A 167 -0.33 -1.89 1.76
N LEU A 168 0.23 -0.70 1.55
CA LEU A 168 1.34 -0.45 0.63
C LEU A 168 2.55 0.08 1.42
N PRO A 169 3.38 -0.80 2.00
CA PRO A 169 4.62 -0.37 2.64
C PRO A 169 5.61 0.25 1.65
N GLY A 170 6.38 1.22 2.13
CA GLY A 170 7.34 2.03 1.39
C GLY A 170 7.42 3.43 1.96
N CYS A 171 8.58 4.09 1.90
CA CYS A 171 8.74 5.47 2.38
C CYS A 171 9.45 6.34 1.33
N PRO A 172 8.78 6.66 0.20
CA PRO A 172 7.39 6.27 -0.15
C PRO A 172 7.31 4.89 -0.83
N PRO A 173 6.11 4.28 -1.00
CA PRO A 173 5.89 3.21 -1.96
C PRO A 173 6.30 3.68 -3.35
N SER A 174 6.79 2.78 -4.19
CA SER A 174 7.23 3.18 -5.54
C SER A 174 6.05 3.58 -6.43
N PRO A 175 6.23 4.46 -7.42
CA PRO A 175 5.16 4.83 -8.33
C PRO A 175 4.50 3.61 -8.99
N GLU A 176 5.31 2.61 -9.35
CA GLU A 176 4.88 1.40 -10.05
C GLU A 176 4.01 0.50 -9.17
N ILE A 177 4.35 0.33 -7.88
CA ILE A 177 3.53 -0.51 -7.00
C ILE A 177 2.17 0.12 -6.72
N ILE A 178 2.12 1.46 -6.69
CA ILE A 178 0.88 2.22 -6.56
C ILE A 178 0.01 2.02 -7.81
N ALA A 179 0.58 2.25 -9.00
CA ALA A 179 -0.12 2.08 -10.26
C ALA A 179 -0.64 0.65 -10.45
N LYS A 180 0.20 -0.38 -10.23
CA LYS A 180 -0.21 -1.78 -10.31
C LYS A 180 -1.32 -2.12 -9.33
N THR A 181 -1.29 -1.57 -8.11
CA THR A 181 -2.35 -1.82 -7.12
C THR A 181 -3.68 -1.19 -7.55
N VAL A 182 -3.66 0.04 -8.08
CA VAL A 182 -4.86 0.68 -8.63
C VAL A 182 -5.41 -0.14 -9.79
N VAL A 183 -4.58 -0.51 -10.76
CA VAL A 183 -5.00 -1.34 -11.91
C VAL A 183 -5.56 -2.69 -11.45
N ALA A 184 -4.90 -3.36 -10.50
CA ALA A 184 -5.38 -4.62 -9.96
C ALA A 184 -6.75 -4.48 -9.26
N LEU A 185 -6.99 -3.36 -8.55
CA LEU A 185 -8.30 -3.06 -7.96
C LEU A 185 -9.37 -2.83 -9.03
N LEU A 186 -9.05 -2.10 -10.11
CA LEU A 186 -9.96 -1.87 -11.24
C LEU A 186 -10.33 -3.19 -11.94
N ASN A 187 -9.37 -4.09 -12.09
CA ASN A 187 -9.51 -5.36 -12.80
C ASN A 187 -9.97 -6.52 -11.90
N ASN A 188 -10.18 -6.30 -10.61
CA ASN A 188 -10.44 -7.36 -9.64
C ASN A 188 -9.37 -8.47 -9.66
N ASP A 189 -8.10 -8.11 -9.85
CA ASP A 189 -6.99 -9.06 -9.79
C ASP A 189 -6.64 -9.34 -8.31
N MET A 190 -7.46 -10.18 -7.69
CA MET A 190 -7.30 -10.58 -6.29
C MET A 190 -6.06 -11.42 -6.05
N ASP A 191 -5.61 -12.16 -7.07
CA ASP A 191 -4.38 -12.95 -6.99
C ASP A 191 -3.17 -12.01 -6.84
N TYR A 192 -3.16 -10.89 -7.58
CA TYR A 192 -2.15 -9.85 -7.43
C TYR A 192 -2.24 -9.13 -6.08
N LEU A 193 -3.45 -8.81 -5.61
CA LEU A 193 -3.66 -8.01 -4.41
C LEU A 193 -3.43 -8.79 -3.11
N GLN A 194 -3.44 -10.12 -3.13
CA GLN A 194 -3.37 -10.95 -1.93
C GLN A 194 -2.20 -10.59 -0.98
N PRO A 195 -0.96 -10.33 -1.44
CA PRO A 195 0.11 -9.91 -0.55
C PRO A 195 -0.14 -8.55 0.12
N MET A 196 -0.81 -7.61 -0.56
CA MET A 196 -1.16 -6.31 0.01
C MET A 196 -2.21 -6.46 1.11
N LEU A 197 -3.14 -7.40 0.96
CA LEU A 197 -4.11 -7.77 2.00
C LEU A 197 -3.39 -8.39 3.21
N ASP A 198 -2.46 -9.32 2.97
CA ASP A 198 -1.70 -9.98 4.05
C ASP A 198 -0.81 -8.99 4.82
N LEU A 199 -0.25 -8.00 4.12
CA LEU A 199 0.59 -6.94 4.69
C LEU A 199 -0.19 -5.93 5.54
N ALA A 200 -1.53 -5.91 5.49
CA ALA A 200 -2.34 -5.07 6.37
C ALA A 200 -2.10 -5.38 7.86
N GLY A 201 -1.73 -6.62 8.19
CA GLY A 201 -1.39 -7.04 9.55
C GLY A 201 0.04 -6.70 9.98
N TYR A 202 0.89 -6.17 9.10
CA TYR A 202 2.28 -5.84 9.40
C TYR A 202 2.41 -4.40 9.89
N THR A 203 2.03 -4.16 11.15
CA THR A 203 1.91 -2.81 11.75
C THR A 203 3.09 -2.36 12.61
N GLU A 204 3.99 -3.28 12.93
CA GLU A 204 5.25 -3.01 13.63
C GLU A 204 6.40 -3.57 12.83
N ALA A 205 7.31 -2.69 12.42
CA ALA A 205 8.38 -3.01 11.50
C ALA A 205 9.75 -2.47 11.95
N CYS A 206 10.81 -3.20 11.63
CA CYS A 206 12.18 -2.75 11.89
C CYS A 206 13.17 -3.51 11.00
N GLY A 207 14.39 -2.97 10.81
CA GLY A 207 15.49 -3.73 10.21
C GLY A 207 15.79 -5.04 10.97
N CYS A 208 15.46 -5.09 12.27
CA CYS A 208 15.57 -6.29 13.10
C CYS A 208 14.66 -7.46 12.64
N ASP A 209 13.61 -7.19 11.84
CA ASP A 209 12.77 -8.25 11.27
C ASP A 209 13.57 -9.23 10.42
N LEU A 210 14.64 -8.77 9.77
CA LEU A 210 15.54 -9.65 9.02
C LEU A 210 16.24 -10.66 9.92
N GLN A 211 16.56 -10.28 11.16
CA GLN A 211 17.12 -11.21 12.13
C GLN A 211 16.03 -12.15 12.63
N THR A 212 14.99 -11.61 13.26
CA THR A 212 13.98 -12.40 13.99
C THR A 212 13.13 -13.29 13.08
N LYS A 213 12.76 -12.81 11.88
CA LYS A 213 11.84 -13.51 10.96
C LYS A 213 12.55 -14.24 9.82
N VAL A 214 13.84 -13.99 9.57
CA VAL A 214 14.57 -14.61 8.43
C VAL A 214 15.85 -15.32 8.85
N VAL A 215 16.84 -14.62 9.43
CA VAL A 215 18.14 -15.21 9.80
C VAL A 215 17.98 -16.23 10.91
N ASN A 216 17.31 -15.87 12.01
CA ASN A 216 17.08 -16.74 13.16
C ASN A 216 16.22 -17.95 12.81
N GLN A 217 15.38 -17.83 11.76
CA GLN A 217 14.56 -18.92 11.24
C GLN A 217 15.33 -19.85 10.29
N GLY A 218 16.62 -19.61 10.07
CA GLY A 218 17.44 -20.40 9.14
C GLY A 218 17.09 -20.20 7.66
N LEU A 219 16.34 -19.14 7.33
CA LEU A 219 15.85 -18.89 5.98
C LEU A 219 16.78 -17.99 5.16
N CYS A 220 17.69 -17.25 5.80
CA CYS A 220 18.57 -16.31 5.09
C CYS A 220 19.61 -17.03 4.22
N ILE A 221 19.65 -16.68 2.93
CA ILE A 221 20.62 -17.19 1.95
C ILE A 221 21.63 -16.14 1.46
N GLY A 222 21.63 -14.95 2.05
CA GLY A 222 22.63 -13.91 1.74
C GLY A 222 22.52 -13.27 0.35
N CYS A 223 21.32 -13.20 -0.24
CA CYS A 223 21.13 -12.64 -1.59
C CYS A 223 21.31 -11.11 -1.69
N GLY A 224 21.17 -10.37 -0.58
CA GLY A 224 21.34 -8.91 -0.55
C GLY A 224 20.12 -8.07 -0.96
N THR A 225 18.98 -8.69 -1.30
CA THR A 225 17.75 -7.96 -1.72
C THR A 225 17.30 -6.93 -0.69
N CYS A 226 17.42 -7.24 0.61
CA CYS A 226 17.06 -6.34 1.70
C CYS A 226 17.92 -5.07 1.75
N ALA A 227 19.22 -5.17 1.45
CA ALA A 227 20.13 -4.02 1.38
C ALA A 227 19.84 -3.16 0.15
N MET A 228 19.57 -3.79 -1.00
CA MET A 228 19.17 -3.11 -2.24
C MET A 228 17.88 -2.29 -2.04
N ALA A 229 16.86 -2.90 -1.43
CA ALA A 229 15.56 -2.28 -1.22
C ALA A 229 15.56 -1.16 -0.16
N CYS A 230 16.53 -1.15 0.76
CA CYS A 230 16.54 -0.18 1.85
C CYS A 230 16.74 1.25 1.34
N GLN A 231 15.67 2.04 1.36
CA GLN A 231 15.61 3.42 0.83
C GLN A 231 16.58 4.38 1.55
N THR A 232 16.88 4.14 2.84
CA THR A 232 17.80 4.97 3.62
C THR A 232 19.25 4.46 3.63
N ARG A 233 19.52 3.33 2.96
CA ARG A 233 20.82 2.64 3.00
C ARG A 233 21.25 2.32 4.44
N ALA A 234 20.30 1.89 5.27
CA ALA A 234 20.54 1.45 6.65
C ALA A 234 21.08 0.02 6.75
N LEU A 235 21.08 -0.73 5.64
CA LEU A 235 21.52 -2.12 5.59
C LEU A 235 22.74 -2.26 4.68
N ASP A 236 23.74 -2.97 5.16
CA ASP A 236 24.87 -3.47 4.38
C ASP A 236 24.94 -5.01 4.50
N MET A 237 25.91 -5.64 3.85
CA MET A 237 26.11 -7.10 3.86
C MET A 237 27.49 -7.47 4.41
N THR A 238 27.54 -7.99 5.63
CA THR A 238 28.78 -8.47 6.27
C THR A 238 28.80 -9.99 6.22
N ASN A 239 29.83 -10.60 5.60
CA ASN A 239 29.97 -12.06 5.47
C ASN A 239 28.70 -12.76 4.90
N GLY A 240 28.02 -12.12 3.95
CA GLY A 240 26.79 -12.66 3.36
C GLY A 240 25.58 -12.65 4.30
N ARG A 241 25.55 -11.77 5.30
CA ARG A 241 24.41 -11.54 6.20
C ARG A 241 24.07 -10.05 6.29
N PRO A 242 22.79 -9.69 6.49
CA PRO A 242 22.37 -8.29 6.61
C PRO A 242 22.88 -7.69 7.93
N GLU A 243 23.58 -6.56 7.82
CA GLU A 243 24.11 -5.76 8.93
C GLU A 243 23.33 -4.45 9.01
N LEU A 244 22.76 -4.13 10.19
CA LEU A 244 21.86 -2.99 10.37
C LEU A 244 22.58 -1.81 11.02
N ASN A 245 22.60 -0.67 10.34
CA ASN A 245 22.84 0.63 10.94
C ASN A 245 21.51 1.21 11.48
N SER A 246 21.29 1.05 12.78
CA SER A 246 20.07 1.48 13.46
C SER A 246 19.81 2.98 13.38
N ASP A 247 20.84 3.83 13.32
CA ASP A 247 20.71 5.28 13.27
C ASP A 247 20.05 5.76 11.96
N ARG A 248 20.09 4.93 10.91
CA ARG A 248 19.47 5.19 9.61
C ARG A 248 18.18 4.42 9.39
N CYS A 249 17.82 3.51 10.30
CA CYS A 249 16.62 2.70 10.17
C CYS A 249 15.40 3.54 10.52
N ILE A 250 14.50 3.73 9.56
CA ILE A 250 13.26 4.49 9.76
C ILE A 250 12.05 3.60 10.07
N LYS A 251 12.27 2.33 10.43
CA LYS A 251 11.21 1.39 10.80
C LYS A 251 10.10 1.22 9.74
N CYS A 252 10.43 1.34 8.45
CA CYS A 252 9.45 1.28 7.36
C CYS A 252 9.04 -0.14 6.93
N GLY A 253 9.83 -1.16 7.28
CA GLY A 253 9.55 -2.58 6.98
C GLY A 253 9.93 -3.08 5.58
N ILE A 254 10.28 -2.19 4.64
CA ILE A 254 10.55 -2.56 3.24
C ILE A 254 11.58 -3.68 3.07
N CYS A 255 12.62 -3.70 3.92
CA CYS A 255 13.66 -4.71 3.84
C CYS A 255 13.14 -6.14 4.06
N TYR A 256 12.13 -6.33 4.92
CA TYR A 256 11.47 -7.62 5.14
C TYR A 256 10.45 -7.90 4.03
N VAL A 257 9.69 -6.88 3.62
CA VAL A 257 8.70 -6.99 2.53
C VAL A 257 9.35 -7.52 1.26
N GLN A 258 10.51 -7.00 0.88
CA GLN A 258 11.22 -7.39 -0.34
C GLN A 258 12.12 -8.62 -0.18
N CYS A 259 12.23 -9.19 1.02
CA CYS A 259 13.01 -10.40 1.22
C CYS A 259 12.32 -11.57 0.49
N PRO A 260 12.96 -12.28 -0.44
CA PRO A 260 12.33 -13.41 -1.15
C PRO A 260 12.05 -14.63 -0.26
N ARG A 261 12.32 -14.50 1.05
CA ARG A 261 12.13 -15.52 2.07
C ARG A 261 11.11 -15.11 3.14
N SER A 262 10.51 -13.92 3.04
CA SER A 262 9.38 -13.54 3.89
C SER A 262 8.07 -14.12 3.35
N TRP A 263 7.84 -13.94 2.06
CA TRP A 263 6.76 -14.52 1.27
C TRP A 263 7.24 -14.67 -0.18
N TRP A 264 6.64 -15.58 -0.94
CA TRP A 264 7.08 -15.89 -2.31
C TRP A 264 5.87 -16.08 -3.24
N PRO A 265 5.50 -15.07 -4.04
CA PRO A 265 4.33 -15.11 -4.92
C PRO A 265 4.67 -15.79 -6.26
N GLU A 266 5.05 -17.08 -6.22
CA GLU A 266 5.61 -17.80 -7.37
C GLU A 266 4.73 -17.75 -8.62
N GLU A 267 3.44 -18.00 -8.48
CA GLU A 267 2.49 -18.07 -9.59
C GLU A 267 2.35 -16.71 -10.30
N GLN A 268 2.26 -15.61 -9.54
CA GLN A 268 2.21 -14.27 -10.10
C GLN A 268 3.53 -13.91 -10.80
N ILE A 269 4.68 -14.28 -10.20
CA ILE A 269 6.00 -14.06 -10.82
C ILE A 269 6.10 -14.81 -12.16
N LYS A 270 5.69 -16.08 -12.21
CA LYS A 270 5.71 -16.87 -13.45
C LYS A 270 4.76 -16.32 -14.51
N LYS A 271 3.55 -15.91 -14.11
CA LYS A 271 2.56 -15.26 -14.97
C LYS A 271 3.16 -14.02 -15.64
N GLU A 272 3.83 -13.15 -14.88
CA GLU A 272 4.48 -11.95 -15.43
C GLU A 272 5.73 -12.26 -16.27
N LEU A 273 6.38 -13.42 -16.10
CA LEU A 273 7.54 -13.82 -16.91
C LEU A 273 7.19 -14.66 -18.14
N GLY A 274 5.95 -15.15 -18.25
CA GLY A 274 5.57 -16.11 -19.29
C GLY A 274 6.27 -17.47 -19.17
N LEU A 275 6.59 -17.89 -17.94
CA LEU A 275 7.33 -19.13 -17.61
C LEU A 275 6.42 -20.24 -17.07
#